data_AF-A0A3D5E788-F1
#
_entry.id   AF-A0A3D5E788-F1
#
_cell.length_a   1.000
_cell.length_b   1.000
_cell.length_c   1.000
_cell.angle_alpha   90.00
_cell.angle_beta   90.00
_cell.angle_gamma   90.00
#
_symmetry.space_group_name_H-M   'P 1'
#
loop_
_entity.id
_entity.type
_entity.pdbx_description
1 polymer ?
#
loop_
_entity_poly.entity_id
_entity_poly.type
_entity_poly.pdbx_seq_one_letter_code
_entity_poly.pdbx_strand_id
1 'polypeptide(L)' 'MKSTTKTPLQVVIEEFGGVRALGRAISKDPSAISKWAKRHGCIPATEQKTVLIKAWELDLNITPYELIFGRE' A
#
# COMPACT_ATOMS: atom_id res chain seq x y z
N MET A 1 23.90 8.57 6.96
CA MET A 1 23.22 7.84 5.86
C MET A 1 21.73 8.07 6.04
N LYS A 2 21.01 8.62 5.04
CA LYS A 2 19.54 8.63 5.08
C LYS A 2 19.11 7.18 4.88
N SER A 3 18.55 6.52 5.90
CA SER A 3 17.80 5.29 5.66
C SER A 3 16.57 5.72 4.87
N THR A 4 16.49 5.34 3.60
CA THR A 4 15.41 5.76 2.71
C THR A 4 14.24 4.79 2.86
N THR A 5 13.81 4.55 4.10
CA THR A 5 12.75 3.61 4.42
C THR A 5 11.47 4.04 3.71
N LYS A 6 11.00 3.21 2.77
CA LYS A 6 9.73 3.43 2.09
C LYS A 6 8.60 3.16 3.07
N THR A 7 7.67 4.12 3.14
CA THR A 7 6.44 3.94 3.90
C THR A 7 5.63 2.77 3.33
N PRO A 8 4.79 2.11 4.14
CA PRO A 8 3.91 1.04 3.66
C PRO A 8 3.08 1.45 2.44
N LEU A 9 2.54 2.67 2.45
CA LEU A 9 1.78 3.21 1.33
C LEU A 9 2.62 3.32 0.05
N GLN A 10 3.88 3.74 0.15
CA GLN A 10 4.77 3.82 -1.02
C GLN A 10 5.05 2.44 -1.60
N VAL A 11 5.37 1.45 -0.75
CA VAL A 11 5.59 0.07 -1.19
C VAL A 11 4.36 -0.44 -1.94
N VAL A 12 3.17 -0.30 -1.36
CA VAL A 12 1.94 -0.75 -2.00
C VAL A 12 1.65 0.01 -3.29
N ILE A 13 1.82 1.32 -3.33
CA ILE A 13 1.60 2.10 -4.56
C ILE A 13 2.55 1.65 -5.67
N GLU A 14 3.82 1.42 -5.37
CA GLU A 14 4.81 0.97 -6.37
C GLU A 14 4.47 -0.43 -6.90
N GLU A 15 4.21 -1.38 -6.00
CA GLU A 15 3.93 -2.78 -6.36
C GLU A 15 2.62 -2.91 -7.15
N PHE A 16 1.58 -2.16 -6.79
CA PHE A 16 0.33 -2.14 -7.56
C PHE A 16 0.43 -1.35 -8.88
N GLY A 17 1.54 -0.67 -9.17
CA GLY A 17 1.70 0.14 -10.39
C GLY A 17 1.00 1.50 -10.35
N GLY A 18 0.78 2.04 -9.15
CA GLY A 18 0.29 3.39 -8.90
C GLY A 18 -1.03 3.46 -8.14
N VAL A 19 -1.36 4.67 -7.65
CA VAL A 19 -2.57 4.94 -6.84
C VAL A 19 -3.87 4.50 -7.54
N ARG A 20 -3.97 4.73 -8.86
CA ARG A 20 -5.17 4.38 -9.63
C ARG A 20 -5.33 2.87 -9.79
N ALA A 21 -4.22 2.14 -9.98
CA ALA A 21 -4.24 0.69 -10.12
C ALA A 21 -4.61 0.02 -8.79
N LEU A 22 -4.00 0.48 -7.69
CA LEU A 22 -4.40 0.09 -6.33
C LEU A 22 -5.89 0.35 -6.09
N GLY A 23 -6.38 1.55 -6.41
CA GLY A 23 -7.80 1.90 -6.25
C GLY A 23 -8.75 0.98 -7.00
N ARG A 24 -8.42 0.61 -8.24
CA ARG A 24 -9.21 -0.37 -9.00
C ARG A 24 -9.18 -1.75 -8.33
N ALA A 25 -8.01 -2.21 -7.90
CA ALA A 25 -7.84 -3.53 -7.30
C ALA A 25 -8.65 -3.72 -6.00
N ILE A 26 -8.73 -2.68 -5.17
CA ILE A 26 -9.47 -2.73 -3.88
C ILE A 26 -10.84 -2.04 -3.94
N SER A 27 -11.30 -1.65 -5.13
CA SER A 27 -12.57 -0.92 -5.33
C SER A 27 -12.70 0.33 -4.45
N LYS A 28 -11.64 1.14 -4.38
CA LYS A 28 -11.58 2.37 -3.61
C LYS A 28 -11.15 3.54 -4.48
N ASP A 29 -11.75 4.70 -4.21
CA ASP A 29 -11.44 5.91 -4.95
C ASP A 29 -9.96 6.33 -4.77
N PRO A 30 -9.23 6.68 -5.85
CA PRO A 30 -7.84 7.12 -5.76
C PRO A 30 -7.62 8.30 -4.82
N SER A 31 -8.59 9.22 -4.68
CA SER A 31 -8.46 10.35 -3.74
C SER A 31 -8.53 9.89 -2.28
N ALA A 32 -9.28 8.82 -1.99
CA ALA A 32 -9.33 8.21 -0.66
C ALA A 32 -8.00 7.56 -0.30
N ILE A 33 -7.35 6.89 -1.27
CA ILE A 33 -6.01 6.32 -1.11
C ILE A 33 -4.97 7.41 -0.91
N SER A 34 -5.00 8.49 -1.70
CA SER A 34 -4.08 9.62 -1.52
C SER A 34 -4.18 10.27 -0.13
N LYS A 35 -5.34 10.20 0.53
CA LYS A 35 -5.50 10.68 1.91
C LYS A 35 -4.78 9.79 2.94
N TRP A 36 -4.44 8.55 2.62
CA TRP A 36 -3.65 7.68 3.50
C TRP A 36 -2.24 8.22 3.72
N ALA A 37 -1.69 8.98 2.76
CA ALA A 37 -0.41 9.66 2.93
C ALA A 37 -0.40 10.63 4.11
N LYS A 38 -1.57 11.23 4.44
CA LYS A 38 -1.72 12.10 5.62
C LYS A 38 -1.58 11.35 6.95
N ARG A 39 -1.72 10.02 6.95
CA ARG A 39 -1.53 9.14 8.11
C ARG A 39 -0.11 8.58 8.14
N HIS A 40 0.89 9.44 7.97
CA HIS A 40 2.31 9.05 7.94
C HIS A 40 2.66 8.00 6.88
N GLY A 41 1.87 7.88 5.81
CA GLY A 41 2.06 6.83 4.80
C GLY A 41 1.66 5.43 5.26
N CYS A 42 0.83 5.31 6.30
CA CYS A 42 0.29 4.02 6.76
C CYS A 42 -1.01 3.67 6.05
N ILE A 43 -1.21 2.37 5.83
CA ILE A 43 -2.47 1.82 5.32
C ILE A 43 -3.44 1.65 6.50
N PRO A 44 -4.70 2.12 6.40
CA PRO A 44 -5.68 1.93 7.47
C PRO A 44 -5.86 0.45 7.81
N ALA A 45 -5.94 0.10 9.11
CA ALA A 45 -6.08 -1.29 9.55
C ALA A 45 -7.27 -2.03 8.90
N THR A 46 -8.37 -1.32 8.66
CA THR A 46 -9.56 -1.86 7.97
C THR A 46 -9.30 -2.26 6.51
N GLU A 47 -8.29 -1.67 5.87
CA GLU A 47 -7.93 -1.88 4.47
C GLU A 47 -6.77 -2.87 4.31
N GLN A 48 -5.94 -3.06 5.34
CA GLN A 48 -4.74 -3.90 5.27
C GLN A 48 -5.04 -5.31 4.79
N LYS A 49 -6.07 -5.97 5.35
CA LYS A 49 -6.48 -7.31 4.94
C LYS A 49 -6.87 -7.35 3.45
N THR A 50 -7.66 -6.38 2.99
CA THR A 50 -8.11 -6.31 1.60
C THR A 50 -6.96 -6.08 0.64
N VAL A 51 -6.04 -5.17 0.97
CA VAL A 51 -4.85 -4.89 0.16
C VAL A 51 -3.96 -6.13 0.06
N LEU A 52 -3.73 -6.83 1.17
CA LEU A 52 -2.88 -8.03 1.19
C LEU A 52 -3.48 -9.17 0.34
N ILE A 53 -4.79 -9.44 0.50
CA ILE A 53 -5.49 -10.45 -0.31
C ILE A 53 -5.36 -10.11 -1.79
N LYS A 54 -5.59 -8.85 -2.17
CA LYS A 54 -5.50 -8.41 -3.56
C LYS A 54 -4.07 -8.44 -4.10
N ALA A 55 -3.07 -8.18 -3.25
CA ALA A 55 -1.68 -8.32 -3.64
C ALA A 55 -1.37 -9.77 -4.01
N TRP A 56 -1.80 -10.74 -3.21
CA TRP A 56 -1.60 -12.16 -3.49
C TRP A 56 -2.39 -12.65 -4.72
N GLU A 57 -3.62 -12.18 -4.91
CA GLU A 57 -4.40 -12.50 -6.12
C GLU A 57 -3.75 -11.98 -7.40
N LEU A 58 -2.98 -10.89 -7.31
CA LEU A 58 -2.26 -10.26 -8.42
C LEU A 58 -0.80 -10.72 -8.52
N ASP A 59 -0.38 -11.72 -7.73
CA ASP A 59 1.00 -12.22 -7.64
C ASP A 59 2.04 -11.11 -7.35
N LEU A 60 1.63 -10.12 -6.53
CA LEU A 60 2.50 -9.03 -6.09
C LEU A 60 3.32 -9.45 -4.87
N ASN A 61 4.60 -9.07 -4.87
CA ASN A 61 5.55 -9.42 -3.81
C ASN A 61 5.45 -8.43 -2.63
N ILE A 62 4.33 -8.49 -1.92
CA ILE A 62 4.08 -7.69 -0.71
C ILE A 62 3.87 -8.63 0.47
N THR A 63 4.74 -8.50 1.47
CA THR A 63 4.58 -9.21 2.73
C THR A 63 3.70 -8.44 3.71
N PRO A 64 3.06 -9.13 4.69
CA PRO A 64 2.32 -8.46 5.76
C PRO A 64 3.20 -7.48 6.57
N TYR A 65 4.49 -7.79 6.71
CA TYR A 65 5.43 -6.92 7.41
C TYR A 65 5.61 -5.59 6.67
N GLU A 66 5.84 -5.64 5.35
CA GLU A 66 6.00 -4.45 4.53
C GLU A 66 4.73 -3.61 4.43
N LEU A 67 3.57 -4.26 4.48
CA LEU A 67 2.27 -3.60 4.53
C LEU A 67 2.05 -2.78 5.82
N ILE A 68 2.72 -3.14 6.91
CA ILE A 68 2.56 -2.50 8.22
C ILE A 68 3.71 -1.52 8.51
N PHE A 69 4.95 -1.94 8.24
CA PHE A 69 6.16 -1.21 8.63
C PHE A 69 6.89 -0.57 7.45
N GLY A 70 6.59 -0.97 6.22
CA GLY A 70 7.27 -0.50 5.03
C GLY A 70 8.48 -1.37 4.67
N ARG A 71 9.31 -0.86 3.77
CA ARG A 71 10.49 -1.55 3.23
C ARG A 71 11.72 -0.65 3.38
N GLU A 72 12.86 -1.23 3.76
CA GLU A 72 14.13 -0.50 3.87
C GLU A 72 14.73 -0.10 2.52
#